data_AF-X1RCA5-F1
#
_entry.id   AF-X1RCA5-F1
#
_cell.length_a   1.000
_cell.length_b   1.000
_cell.length_c   1.000
_cell.angle_alpha   90.00
_cell.angle_beta   90.00
_cell.angle_gamma   90.00
#
_symmetry.space_group_name_H-M   'P 1'
#
loop_
_entity.id
_entity.type
_entity.pdbx_description
1 polymer ?
#
loop_
_entity_poly.entity_id
_entity_poly.type
_entity_poly.pdbx_seq_one_letter_code
_entity_poly.pdbx_strand_id
1 'polypeptide(L)'
;MTEEKRQCPEFSMEEWIRQDDPLKDDPEHCRACRLDVPANWYFDELQEKGHRDLAAVLEHIVAREEDPDMPLILCREFDIIKAVVEEPLRERLKDFDCATQAFNPDDVVEDEEATASKSREEGTQSGKD
;
A
#
# COMPACT_ATOMS: atom_id res chain seq x y z
N MET A 1 -26.43 0.97 12.18
CA MET A 1 -25.15 0.37 11.78
C MET A 1 -24.10 1.42 12.13
N THR A 2 -23.42 1.22 13.25
CA THR A 2 -22.33 2.11 13.68
C THR A 2 -21.20 1.91 12.69
N GLU A 3 -20.93 2.95 11.91
CA GLU A 3 -19.72 3.09 11.11
C GLU A 3 -18.55 3.04 12.09
N GLU A 4 -17.94 1.86 12.24
CA GLU A 4 -16.69 1.71 12.96
C GLU A 4 -15.66 2.45 12.11
N LYS A 5 -15.47 3.74 12.43
CA LYS A 5 -14.41 4.55 11.83
C LYS A 5 -13.13 3.76 12.03
N ARG A 6 -12.56 3.23 10.95
CA ARG A 6 -11.20 2.69 10.97
C ARG A 6 -10.34 3.76 11.61
N GLN A 7 -9.88 3.50 12.83
CA GLN A 7 -9.06 4.46 13.55
C GLN A 7 -7.69 4.41 12.88
N CYS A 8 -7.40 5.45 12.11
CA CYS A 8 -6.08 5.64 11.57
C CYS A 8 -5.09 5.70 12.73
N PRO A 9 -3.93 5.03 12.60
CA PRO A 9 -2.91 5.15 13.62
C PRO A 9 -2.53 6.62 13.82
N GLU A 10 -2.31 7.03 15.07
CA GLU A 10 -1.91 8.42 15.39
C GLU A 10 -0.44 8.73 15.00
N PHE A 11 0.29 7.71 14.54
CA PHE A 11 1.71 7.82 14.21
C PHE A 11 1.96 8.05 12.71
N SER A 12 3.08 8.69 12.40
CA SER A 12 3.49 9.03 11.04
C SER A 12 3.97 7.80 10.24
N MET A 13 4.19 7.95 8.93
CA MET A 13 4.77 6.87 8.12
C MET A 13 6.20 6.54 8.58
N GLU A 14 7.01 7.55 8.92
CA GLU A 14 8.36 7.37 9.50
C GLU A 14 8.30 6.59 10.82
N GLU A 15 7.31 6.85 11.67
CA GLU A 15 7.13 6.12 12.93
C GLU A 15 6.65 4.68 12.69
N TRP A 16 5.73 4.48 11.74
CA TRP A 16 5.21 3.17 11.37
C TRP A 16 6.30 2.23 10.85
N ILE A 17 7.14 2.70 9.94
CA ILE A 17 8.19 1.87 9.34
C ILE A 17 9.30 1.51 10.34
N ARG A 18 9.44 2.26 11.44
CA ARG A 18 10.40 1.98 12.53
C ARG A 18 9.90 0.99 13.56
N GLN A 19 8.60 0.75 13.64
CA GLN A 19 8.06 -0.23 14.57
C GLN A 19 8.56 -1.62 14.20
N ASP A 20 8.61 -2.53 15.19
CA ASP A 20 8.92 -3.93 14.95
C ASP A 20 7.93 -4.49 13.90
N ASP A 21 8.48 -5.14 12.89
CA ASP A 21 7.72 -5.74 11.81
C ASP A 21 7.78 -7.27 11.97
N PRO A 22 6.68 -7.91 12.40
CA PRO A 22 6.65 -9.36 12.57
C PRO A 22 6.82 -10.10 11.24
N LEU A 23 6.67 -9.41 10.10
CA LEU A 23 6.77 -9.96 8.75
C LEU A 23 7.99 -9.42 7.99
N LYS A 24 8.99 -8.88 8.70
CA LYS A 24 10.23 -8.35 8.09
C LYS A 24 10.96 -9.33 7.15
N ASP A 25 10.79 -10.63 7.39
CA ASP A 25 11.43 -11.71 6.64
C ASP A 25 10.52 -12.25 5.50
N ASP A 26 9.29 -11.72 5.38
CA ASP A 26 8.33 -12.08 4.35
C ASP A 26 8.28 -11.01 3.25
N PRO A 27 8.84 -11.26 2.05
CA PRO A 27 8.90 -10.26 0.98
C PRO A 27 7.53 -9.84 0.45
N GLU A 28 6.47 -10.62 0.67
CA GLU A 28 5.12 -10.28 0.22
C GLU A 28 4.41 -9.33 1.19
N HIS A 29 4.76 -9.39 2.48
CA HIS A 29 3.99 -8.72 3.52
C HIS A 29 4.79 -7.75 4.40
N CYS A 30 6.12 -7.76 4.32
CA CYS A 30 6.94 -6.83 5.09
C CYS A 30 6.58 -5.37 4.78
N ARG A 31 6.61 -4.52 5.80
CA ARG A 31 6.20 -3.11 5.67
C ARG A 31 7.01 -2.38 4.61
N ALA A 32 8.33 -2.58 4.61
CA ALA A 32 9.24 -1.97 3.65
C ALA A 32 9.01 -2.49 2.22
N CYS A 33 8.76 -3.80 2.07
CA CYS A 33 8.56 -4.49 0.81
C CYS A 33 7.30 -4.01 0.08
N ARG A 34 6.31 -3.53 0.85
CA ARG A 34 5.05 -3.03 0.30
C ARG A 34 5.06 -1.54 -0.02
N LEU A 35 6.18 -0.83 0.16
CA LEU A 35 6.26 0.62 -0.06
C LEU A 35 6.17 1.04 -1.54
N ASP A 36 6.33 0.12 -2.49
CA ASP A 36 6.18 0.44 -3.91
C ASP A 36 4.77 0.91 -4.26
N VAL A 37 3.75 0.32 -3.62
CA VAL A 37 2.34 0.69 -3.82
C VAL A 37 2.07 2.14 -3.35
N PRO A 38 2.35 2.53 -2.09
CA PRO A 38 2.20 3.91 -1.65
C PRO A 38 3.10 4.87 -2.43
N ALA A 39 4.33 4.49 -2.80
CA ALA A 39 5.21 5.35 -3.58
C ALA A 39 4.61 5.71 -4.95
N ASN A 40 4.15 4.70 -5.70
CA ASN A 40 3.54 4.92 -7.00
C ASN A 40 2.24 5.72 -6.88
N TRP A 41 1.40 5.42 -5.88
CA TRP A 41 0.17 6.18 -5.68
C TRP A 41 0.43 7.65 -5.33
N TYR A 42 1.38 7.93 -4.42
CA TYR A 42 1.78 9.30 -4.10
C TYR A 42 2.32 10.03 -5.34
N PHE A 43 3.16 9.36 -6.13
CA PHE A 43 3.73 9.93 -7.34
C PHE A 43 2.65 10.36 -8.34
N ASP A 44 1.71 9.46 -8.65
CA ASP A 44 0.59 9.75 -9.56
C ASP A 44 -0.29 10.87 -9.01
N GLU A 45 -0.66 10.80 -7.73
CA GLU A 45 -1.51 11.81 -7.10
C GLU A 45 -0.86 13.20 -7.15
N LEU A 46 0.43 13.30 -6.82
CA LEU A 46 1.17 14.56 -6.87
C LEU A 46 1.27 15.09 -8.30
N GLN A 47 1.50 14.24 -9.29
CA GLN A 47 1.51 14.65 -10.69
C GLN A 47 0.15 15.19 -11.14
N GLU A 48 -0.94 14.49 -10.82
CA GLU A 48 -2.29 14.90 -11.17
C GLU A 48 -2.70 16.23 -10.53
N LYS A 49 -2.22 16.51 -9.31
CA LYS A 49 -2.44 17.79 -8.61
C LYS A 49 -1.45 18.88 -8.97
N GLY A 50 -0.48 18.61 -9.83
CA GLY A 50 0.50 19.59 -10.31
C GLY A 50 1.72 19.78 -9.42
N HIS A 51 1.91 18.96 -8.39
CA HIS A 51 3.07 18.94 -7.49
C HIS A 51 4.23 18.12 -8.09
N ARG A 52 4.63 18.45 -9.33
CA ARG A 52 5.63 17.69 -10.10
C ARG A 52 7.01 17.64 -9.43
N ASP A 53 7.40 18.71 -8.74
CA ASP A 53 8.68 18.77 -8.03
C ASP A 53 8.71 17.78 -6.86
N LEU A 54 7.60 17.63 -6.14
CA LEU A 54 7.46 16.65 -5.05
C LEU A 54 7.42 15.21 -5.61
N ALA A 55 6.72 14.99 -6.73
CA ALA A 55 6.71 13.70 -7.41
C ALA A 55 8.13 13.28 -7.87
N ALA A 56 8.91 14.21 -8.42
CA ALA A 56 10.29 13.95 -8.83
C ALA A 56 11.22 13.60 -7.65
N VAL A 57 10.97 14.15 -6.45
CA VAL A 57 11.71 13.74 -5.25
C VAL A 57 11.42 12.28 -4.91
N LEU A 58 10.16 11.83 -4.98
CA LEU A 58 9.80 10.43 -4.74
C LEU A 58 10.47 9.49 -5.75
N GLU A 59 10.42 9.83 -7.04
CA GLU A 59 11.09 9.05 -8.10
C GLU A 59 12.59 8.92 -7.83
N HIS A 60 13.25 10.01 -7.38
CA HIS A 60 14.67 9.99 -7.05
C HIS A 60 14.99 9.11 -5.83
N ILE A 61 14.12 9.08 -4.83
CA ILE A 61 14.28 8.23 -3.65
C ILE A 61 14.13 6.76 -4.03
N VAL A 62 13.06 6.41 -4.76
CA VAL A 62 12.78 5.02 -5.18
C VAL A 62 13.87 4.48 -6.11
N ALA A 63 14.49 5.34 -6.94
CA ALA A 63 15.61 4.94 -7.78
C ALA A 63 16.87 4.51 -7.01
N ARG A 64 16.90 4.66 -5.68
CA ARG A 64 17.99 4.23 -4.79
C ARG A 64 17.68 2.88 -4.12
N GLU A 65 17.21 1.90 -4.89
CA GLU A 65 16.76 0.59 -4.39
C GLU A 65 17.83 -0.16 -3.57
N GLU A 66 19.12 0.13 -3.79
CA GLU A 66 20.25 -0.49 -3.06
C GLU A 66 20.54 0.16 -1.70
N ASP A 67 19.90 1.28 -1.37
CA ASP A 67 20.12 2.00 -0.11
C ASP A 67 19.26 1.37 1.02
N PRO A 68 19.87 0.78 2.07
CA PRO A 68 19.12 0.14 3.15
C PRO A 68 18.25 1.13 3.95
N ASP A 69 18.56 2.42 3.90
CA ASP A 69 17.78 3.47 4.56
C ASP A 69 16.65 4.00 3.66
N MET A 70 16.56 3.56 2.40
CA MET A 70 15.54 4.04 1.44
C MET A 70 14.10 3.94 1.98
N PRO A 71 13.64 2.82 2.58
CA PRO A 71 12.29 2.74 3.16
C PRO A 71 12.01 3.83 4.19
N LEU A 72 12.99 4.10 5.06
CA LEU A 72 12.88 5.12 6.10
C LEU A 72 12.84 6.52 5.51
N ILE A 73 13.71 6.79 4.52
CA ILE A 73 13.77 8.07 3.81
C ILE A 73 12.45 8.33 3.07
N LEU A 74 11.92 7.33 2.38
CA LEU A 74 10.66 7.40 1.65
C LEU A 74 9.48 7.72 2.57
N CYS A 75 9.35 6.99 3.69
CA CYS A 75 8.29 7.25 4.66
C CYS A 75 8.39 8.65 5.30
N ARG A 76 9.61 9.13 5.59
CA ARG A 76 9.83 10.51 6.03
C ARG A 76 9.38 11.50 4.95
N GLU A 77 9.68 11.24 3.69
CA GLU A 77 9.30 12.13 2.60
C GLU A 77 7.77 12.21 2.46
N PHE A 78 7.05 11.10 2.61
CA PHE A 78 5.58 11.12 2.68
C PHE A 78 5.08 12.05 3.80
N ASP A 79 5.71 12.03 4.98
CA ASP A 79 5.33 12.90 6.09
C ASP A 79 5.60 14.37 5.79
N ILE A 80 6.74 14.68 5.14
CA ILE A 80 7.08 16.04 4.72
C ILE A 80 6.08 16.55 3.66
N ILE A 81 5.78 15.74 2.64
CA ILE A 81 4.82 16.09 1.58
C ILE A 81 3.49 16.47 2.20
N LYS A 82 2.94 15.65 3.10
CA LYS A 82 1.69 15.95 3.81
C LYS A 82 1.75 17.28 4.56
N ALA A 83 2.89 17.67 5.10
CA ALA A 83 3.04 18.93 5.84
C ALA A 83 3.05 20.17 4.92
N VAL A 84 3.51 20.04 3.67
CA VAL A 84 3.71 21.19 2.76
C VAL A 84 2.60 21.39 1.73
N VAL A 85 1.88 20.33 1.36
CA VAL A 85 0.76 20.43 0.41
C VAL A 85 -0.49 21.06 1.05
N GLU A 86 -1.39 21.53 0.19
CA GLU A 86 -2.69 22.10 0.57
C GLU A 86 -3.62 21.09 1.26
N GLU A 87 -4.53 21.59 2.09
CA GLU A 87 -5.40 20.77 2.95
C GLU A 87 -6.21 19.69 2.18
N PRO A 88 -6.84 19.98 1.02
CA PRO A 88 -7.57 18.94 0.29
C PRO A 88 -6.71 17.75 -0.14
N LEU A 89 -5.47 18.00 -0.55
CA LEU A 89 -4.54 16.95 -0.93
C LEU A 89 -3.99 16.25 0.32
N ARG A 90 -3.60 17.02 1.35
CA ARG A 90 -3.09 16.49 2.62
C ARG A 90 -4.02 15.45 3.24
N GLU A 91 -5.31 15.75 3.33
CA GLU A 91 -6.28 14.81 3.93
C GLU A 91 -6.41 13.52 3.12
N ARG A 92 -6.38 13.64 1.78
CA ARG A 92 -6.40 12.47 0.89
C ARG A 92 -5.14 11.60 1.01
N LEU A 93 -3.98 12.22 1.21
CA LEU A 93 -2.71 11.50 1.48
C LEU A 93 -2.76 10.78 2.84
N LYS A 94 -3.31 11.43 3.89
CA LYS A 94 -3.49 10.82 5.21
C LYS A 94 -4.45 9.63 5.18
N ASP A 95 -5.55 9.74 4.44
CA ASP A 95 -6.51 8.64 4.27
C ASP A 95 -5.83 7.42 3.62
N PHE A 96 -4.95 7.66 2.67
CA PHE A 96 -4.20 6.60 2.01
C PHE A 96 -3.13 5.96 2.92
N ASP A 97 -2.38 6.77 3.68
CA ASP A 97 -1.44 6.25 4.69
C ASP A 97 -2.17 5.38 5.71
N CYS A 98 -3.33 5.82 6.17
CA CYS A 98 -4.16 5.07 7.10
C CYS A 98 -4.53 3.69 6.56
N ALA A 99 -4.94 3.60 5.29
CA ALA A 99 -5.20 2.32 4.64
C ALA A 99 -3.93 1.45 4.52
N THR A 100 -2.78 2.06 4.23
CA THR A 100 -1.49 1.38 4.11
C THR A 100 -1.03 0.79 5.44
N GLN A 101 -1.11 1.58 6.51
CA GLN A 101 -0.67 1.21 7.84
C GLN A 101 -1.61 0.20 8.52
N ALA A 102 -2.91 0.26 8.21
CA ALA A 102 -3.92 -0.64 8.75
C ALA A 102 -4.02 -1.98 8.00
N PHE A 103 -3.31 -2.15 6.89
CA PHE A 103 -3.32 -3.40 6.14
C PHE A 103 -2.79 -4.55 7.00
N ASN A 104 -3.65 -5.54 7.23
CA ASN A 104 -3.33 -6.80 7.86
C ASN A 104 -3.38 -7.91 6.81
N PRO A 105 -2.27 -8.61 6.53
CA PRO A 105 -2.22 -9.64 5.49
C PRO A 105 -3.12 -10.85 5.80
N ASP A 106 -3.38 -11.14 7.08
CA ASP A 106 -4.31 -12.21 7.50
C ASP A 106 -5.78 -11.92 7.11
N ASP A 107 -6.14 -10.68 6.76
CA ASP A 107 -7.51 -10.34 6.31
C ASP A 107 -7.74 -10.69 4.83
N VAL A 108 -6.69 -11.06 4.07
CA VAL A 108 -6.77 -11.30 2.61
C VAL A 108 -7.01 -12.78 2.29
N VAL A 109 -6.89 -13.69 3.27
CA VAL A 109 -6.87 -15.15 3.04
C VAL A 109 -8.27 -15.81 2.94
N GLU A 110 -9.37 -15.07 3.12
CA GLU A 110 -10.72 -15.66 3.16
C GLU A 110 -11.50 -15.70 1.82
N ASP A 111 -11.00 -15.14 0.71
CA ASP A 111 -11.78 -15.07 -0.54
C ASP A 111 -11.40 -16.14 -1.61
N GLU A 112 -10.26 -16.82 -1.48
CA GLU A 112 -9.81 -17.78 -2.51
C GLU A 112 -10.48 -19.17 -2.44
N GLU A 113 -11.06 -19.58 -1.30
CA GLU A 113 -11.72 -20.90 -1.20
C GLU A 113 -13.12 -20.94 -1.86
N ALA A 114 -13.71 -19.79 -2.21
CA ALA A 114 -15.08 -19.72 -2.72
C ALA A 114 -15.22 -19.99 -4.24
N THR A 115 -14.14 -19.95 -5.02
CA THR A 115 -14.23 -20.10 -6.50
C THR A 115 -14.05 -21.53 -7.01
N ALA A 116 -13.63 -22.49 -6.16
CA ALA A 116 -13.35 -23.86 -6.58
C ALA A 116 -14.58 -24.79 -6.69
N SER A 117 -15.78 -24.34 -6.33
CA SER A 117 -16.99 -25.19 -6.28
C SER A 117 -18.13 -24.73 -7.19
N LYS A 118 -17.87 -24.44 -8.47
CA LYS A 118 -18.92 -24.48 -9.52
C LYS A 118 -18.38 -24.49 -10.95
N SER A 119 -17.48 -25.42 -11.25
CA SER A 119 -17.11 -25.72 -12.65
C SER A 119 -16.76 -27.19 -12.80
N ARG A 120 -17.71 -28.07 -12.50
CA ARG A 120 -17.63 -29.48 -12.91
C ARG A 120 -19.02 -30.08 -12.95
N GLU A 121 -19.73 -29.90 -14.07
CA GLU A 121 -20.59 -30.92 -14.71
C GLU A 121 -20.97 -30.44 -16.13
N GLU A 122 -19.98 -30.31 -17.02
CA GLU A 122 -20.21 -30.58 -18.45
C GLU A 122 -19.02 -31.37 -18.98
N GLY A 123 -19.27 -32.63 -19.31
CA GLY A 123 -18.29 -33.60 -19.82
C GLY A 123 -18.98 -34.59 -20.74
N THR A 124 -19.09 -34.18 -22.00
CA THR A 124 -19.43 -34.96 -23.19
C THR A 124 -18.63 -36.27 -23.31
N GLN A 125 -19.24 -37.38 -23.78
CA GLN A 125 -18.59 -38.18 -24.83
C GLN A 125 -19.54 -39.07 -25.65
N SER A 126 -19.41 -38.91 -26.97
CA SER A 126 -19.93 -39.74 -28.04
C SER A 126 -19.16 -41.07 -28.12
N GLY A 127 -19.82 -42.18 -28.47
CA GLY A 127 -19.17 -43.50 -28.58
C GLY A 127 -20.07 -44.57 -29.21
N LYS A 128 -19.81 -44.80 -30.49
CA LYS A 128 -20.40 -45.74 -31.46
C LYS A 128 -20.13 -47.22 -31.13
N ASP A 129 -21.14 -48.07 -31.29
CA ASP A 129 -21.13 -49.34 -32.07
C ASP A 129 -22.58 -49.77 -32.40
#